data_AF-A0A1F7FUC5-F1
#
_entry.id   AF-A0A1F7FUC5-F1
#
_cell.length_a   1.000
_cell.length_b   1.000
_cell.length_c   1.000
_cell.angle_alpha   90.00
_cell.angle_beta   90.00
_cell.angle_gamma   90.00
#
_symmetry.space_group_name_H-M   'P 1'
#
loop_
_entity.id
_entity.type
_entity.pdbx_description
1 polymer ?
#
loop_
_entity_poly.entity_id
_entity_poly.type
_entity_poly.pdbx_seq_one_letter_code
_entity_poly.pdbx_strand_id
1 'polypeptide(L)'
;MRHMRLAQLLVAPVKYNPVEHKIIVYNDLDFEIILTGADMAATRVRQDTAWSPAFDWMEKMVLAPEALRFAKRNVAPGYLIVTDPLFQAEIAPFAAWKAKQGLRVSVVSTDQFGSGATLTEGLKAYLHNLYNQATSENPAPSFVLFVGDHEQIPAFNGQAGVHVTDLYYATVTPGDFLPEYMMGRFSAQNVEQLRPQIEKTMEYENGQFSDPKFLQEAVLVAGWDFNWTHSHGWPHIIYARENYCNSGHGFSKVSFFPTPAPQMNAANIIANIARGARFINYTAHGSPTSWLDPAFSITNIEKLGNKGKYPFVIGNCCLTNKFEVDTCFGEAWLRARDAGAIGYVGGSNSTFWDEDLWWGIGLHAIVMPNDEGMPPDKDQTGPGALDSLFEGNNVPNAGVMLAGNLAVESSTSARKQYYWEIYHLMGDPALKTRRPR
;
A
#
# COMPACT_ATOMS: atom_id res chain seq x y z
N MET A 1 8.70 -12.09 -6.13
CA MET A 1 8.09 -11.35 -5.00
C MET A 1 8.48 -11.98 -3.67
N ARG A 2 9.37 -11.33 -2.96
CA ARG A 2 10.17 -11.86 -1.88
C ARG A 2 10.69 -13.26 -2.26
N HIS A 3 10.56 -14.21 -1.36
CA HIS A 3 10.99 -15.59 -1.53
C HIS A 3 10.15 -16.37 -2.56
N MET A 4 8.98 -15.86 -2.95
CA MET A 4 8.04 -16.57 -3.83
C MET A 4 8.28 -16.24 -5.31
N ARG A 5 8.21 -17.29 -6.14
CA ARG A 5 8.04 -17.17 -7.60
C ARG A 5 6.56 -17.31 -7.90
N LEU A 6 5.93 -16.24 -8.33
CA LEU A 6 4.51 -16.21 -8.62
C LEU A 6 4.27 -16.55 -10.09
N ALA A 7 3.16 -17.24 -10.36
CA ALA A 7 2.68 -17.51 -11.71
C ALA A 7 1.18 -17.23 -11.74
N GLN A 8 0.70 -16.60 -12.82
CA GLN A 8 -0.73 -16.38 -13.02
C GLN A 8 -1.36 -17.59 -13.69
N LEU A 9 -2.47 -18.06 -13.14
CA LEU A 9 -3.34 -19.05 -13.76
C LEU A 9 -4.62 -18.35 -14.27
N LEU A 10 -4.87 -18.39 -15.58
CA LEU A 10 -6.09 -17.89 -16.19
C LEU A 10 -6.99 -19.05 -16.58
N VAL A 11 -8.21 -19.08 -16.03
CA VAL A 11 -9.23 -20.07 -16.37
C VAL A 11 -10.36 -19.37 -17.13
N ALA A 12 -10.67 -19.84 -18.34
CA ALA A 12 -11.75 -19.33 -19.18
C ALA A 12 -12.84 -20.41 -19.35
N PRO A 13 -13.79 -20.54 -18.39
CA PRO A 13 -14.77 -21.62 -18.37
C PRO A 13 -15.92 -21.42 -19.36
N VAL A 14 -15.98 -20.29 -20.07
CA VAL A 14 -17.02 -19.99 -21.06
C VAL A 14 -16.37 -19.72 -22.41
N LYS A 15 -16.83 -20.41 -23.45
CA LYS A 15 -16.45 -20.16 -24.85
C LYS A 15 -17.71 -19.83 -25.65
N TYR A 16 -17.65 -18.77 -26.46
CA TYR A 16 -18.73 -18.40 -27.36
C TYR A 16 -18.28 -18.55 -28.82
N ASN A 17 -19.04 -19.32 -29.60
CA ASN A 17 -18.92 -19.40 -31.05
C ASN A 17 -19.99 -18.50 -31.71
N PRO A 18 -19.61 -17.36 -32.32
CA PRO A 18 -20.57 -16.43 -32.90
C PRO A 18 -21.18 -16.92 -34.22
N VAL A 19 -20.51 -17.81 -34.96
CA VAL A 19 -21.03 -18.35 -36.23
C VAL A 19 -22.12 -19.39 -35.96
N GLU A 20 -21.90 -20.23 -34.96
CA GLU A 20 -22.85 -21.28 -34.56
C GLU A 20 -23.89 -20.78 -33.54
N HIS A 21 -23.76 -19.54 -33.06
CA HIS A 21 -24.56 -19.00 -31.96
C HIS A 21 -24.57 -19.92 -30.73
N LYS A 22 -23.43 -20.53 -30.41
CA LYS A 22 -23.30 -21.55 -29.35
C LYS A 22 -22.39 -21.09 -28.22
N ILE A 23 -22.86 -21.26 -26.98
CA ILE A 23 -22.06 -21.09 -25.77
C ILE A 23 -21.70 -22.48 -25.24
N ILE A 24 -20.43 -22.68 -24.90
CA ILE A 24 -19.93 -23.87 -24.20
C ILE A 24 -19.48 -23.41 -22.81
N VAL A 25 -20.09 -23.98 -21.77
CA VAL A 25 -19.75 -23.71 -20.38
C VAL A 25 -19.14 -24.97 -19.76
N TYR A 26 -17.95 -24.83 -19.19
CA TYR A 26 -17.28 -25.86 -18.40
C TYR A 26 -17.61 -25.59 -16.92
N ASN A 27 -18.48 -26.42 -16.34
CA ASN A 27 -18.99 -26.22 -14.97
C ASN A 27 -18.16 -26.92 -13.90
N ASP A 28 -17.32 -27.88 -14.29
CA ASP A 28 -16.45 -28.64 -13.41
C ASP A 28 -15.13 -28.84 -14.15
N LEU A 29 -14.05 -28.25 -13.62
CA LEU A 29 -12.73 -28.25 -14.21
C LEU A 29 -11.74 -28.81 -13.20
N ASP A 30 -11.20 -29.98 -13.52
CA ASP A 30 -10.10 -30.59 -12.79
C ASP A 30 -8.85 -30.56 -13.68
N PHE A 31 -7.76 -29.99 -13.17
CA PHE A 31 -6.49 -29.89 -13.88
C PHE A 31 -5.32 -29.97 -12.91
N GLU A 32 -4.24 -30.61 -13.35
CA GLU A 32 -2.99 -30.74 -12.61
C GLU A 32 -1.94 -29.79 -13.21
N ILE A 33 -1.25 -29.04 -12.35
CA ILE A 33 -0.11 -28.21 -12.75
C ILE A 33 1.18 -28.96 -12.42
N ILE A 34 1.87 -29.43 -13.46
CA ILE A 34 3.16 -30.11 -13.33
C ILE A 34 4.30 -29.14 -13.68
N LEU A 35 5.13 -28.81 -12.70
CA LEU A 35 6.32 -27.96 -12.87
C LEU A 35 7.55 -28.82 -13.21
N THR A 36 7.74 -29.13 -14.50
CA THR A 36 8.90 -29.92 -14.95
C THR A 36 10.21 -29.15 -14.82
N GLY A 37 11.28 -29.81 -14.33
CA GLY A 37 12.59 -29.18 -14.15
C GLY A 37 12.72 -28.28 -12.93
N ALA A 38 11.77 -28.36 -11.98
CA ALA A 38 11.82 -27.61 -10.74
C ALA A 38 13.05 -28.00 -9.88
N ASP A 39 13.76 -26.99 -9.37
CA ASP A 39 14.86 -27.17 -8.42
C ASP A 39 14.38 -26.84 -7.00
N MET A 40 14.00 -27.88 -6.27
CA MET A 40 13.52 -27.78 -4.89
C MET A 40 14.63 -27.37 -3.90
N ALA A 41 15.89 -27.68 -4.20
CA ALA A 41 17.02 -27.28 -3.37
C ALA A 41 17.26 -25.77 -3.49
N ALA A 42 17.28 -25.23 -4.71
CA ALA A 42 17.37 -23.79 -4.94
C ALA A 42 16.16 -23.03 -4.36
N THR A 43 14.97 -23.63 -4.42
CA THR A 43 13.75 -23.04 -3.85
C THR A 43 13.85 -22.97 -2.32
N ARG A 44 14.35 -24.03 -1.67
CA ARG A 44 14.61 -24.03 -0.22
C ARG A 44 15.68 -23.01 0.19
N VAL A 45 16.77 -22.89 -0.58
CA VAL A 45 17.79 -21.86 -0.32
C VAL A 45 17.17 -20.46 -0.39
N ARG A 46 16.34 -20.17 -1.40
CA ARG A 46 15.65 -18.88 -1.52
C ARG A 46 14.68 -18.62 -0.35
N GLN A 47 13.97 -19.65 0.11
CA GLN A 47 13.18 -19.56 1.33
C GLN A 47 14.08 -19.13 2.50
N ASP A 48 15.19 -19.83 2.72
CA ASP A 48 16.03 -19.59 3.89
C ASP A 48 16.68 -18.21 3.88
N THR A 49 17.06 -17.67 2.71
CA THR A 49 17.76 -16.38 2.61
C THR A 49 16.83 -15.17 2.50
N ALA A 50 15.63 -15.34 1.91
CA ALA A 50 14.74 -14.23 1.61
C ALA A 50 13.45 -14.26 2.43
N TRP A 51 12.99 -15.38 2.97
CA TRP A 51 11.76 -15.41 3.75
C TRP A 51 11.82 -14.47 4.97
N SER A 52 10.69 -13.87 5.33
CA SER A 52 10.58 -12.98 6.48
C SER A 52 9.17 -13.03 7.05
N PRO A 53 9.01 -13.02 8.40
CA PRO A 53 7.68 -12.98 9.00
C PRO A 53 6.91 -11.68 8.66
N ALA A 54 7.59 -10.64 8.18
CA ALA A 54 6.94 -9.43 7.68
C ALA A 54 6.08 -9.68 6.44
N PHE A 55 6.39 -10.70 5.64
CA PHE A 55 5.68 -11.06 4.40
C PHE A 55 4.69 -12.21 4.60
N ASP A 56 4.43 -12.66 5.83
CA ASP A 56 3.56 -13.82 6.11
C ASP A 56 2.14 -13.67 5.58
N TRP A 57 1.67 -12.43 5.47
CA TRP A 57 0.36 -12.10 4.91
C TRP A 57 0.27 -12.41 3.42
N MET A 58 1.38 -12.27 2.68
CA MET A 58 1.44 -12.46 1.23
C MET A 58 1.27 -13.92 0.85
N GLU A 59 1.80 -14.85 1.65
CA GLU A 59 1.61 -16.29 1.45
C GLU A 59 0.14 -16.71 1.53
N LYS A 60 -0.69 -15.94 2.25
CA LYS A 60 -2.14 -16.19 2.36
C LYS A 60 -2.93 -15.61 1.20
N MET A 61 -2.32 -14.76 0.38
CA MET A 61 -2.95 -14.17 -0.81
C MET A 61 -2.75 -15.02 -2.07
N VAL A 62 -1.92 -16.06 -2.00
CA VAL A 62 -1.57 -16.88 -3.16
C VAL A 62 -1.88 -18.35 -2.88
N LEU A 63 -2.23 -19.07 -3.94
CA LEU A 63 -2.34 -20.53 -3.86
C LEU A 63 -0.93 -21.14 -3.87
N ALA A 64 -0.53 -21.70 -2.72
CA ALA A 64 0.76 -22.38 -2.56
C ALA A 64 0.55 -23.88 -2.33
N PRO A 65 1.08 -24.76 -3.22
CA PRO A 65 1.10 -26.21 -3.00
C PRO A 65 1.79 -26.58 -1.70
N GLU A 66 1.33 -27.64 -1.03
CA GLU A 66 1.88 -28.08 0.26
C GLU A 66 3.40 -28.37 0.18
N ALA A 67 3.88 -28.88 -0.95
CA ALA A 67 5.30 -29.15 -1.19
C ALA A 67 6.19 -27.89 -1.15
N LEU A 68 5.62 -26.69 -1.36
CA LEU A 68 6.32 -25.41 -1.29
C LEU A 68 6.18 -24.72 0.07
N ARG A 69 5.43 -25.31 1.01
CA ARG A 69 5.25 -24.76 2.36
C ARG A 69 6.37 -25.23 3.27
N PHE A 70 7.47 -24.48 3.26
CA PHE A 70 8.61 -24.75 4.12
C PHE A 70 8.38 -24.24 5.55
N ALA A 71 9.17 -24.76 6.49
CA ALA A 71 9.12 -24.31 7.88
C ALA A 71 9.50 -22.82 8.00
N LYS A 72 8.71 -22.07 8.77
CA LYS A 72 8.98 -20.66 9.07
C LYS A 72 10.20 -20.54 9.97
N ARG A 73 11.07 -19.58 9.67
CA ARG A 73 12.27 -19.30 10.48
C ARG A 73 11.94 -18.28 11.57
N ASN A 74 12.57 -18.38 12.73
CA ASN A 74 12.49 -17.32 13.73
C ASN A 74 13.60 -16.30 13.48
N VAL A 75 13.35 -15.33 12.59
CA VAL A 75 14.31 -14.27 12.26
C VAL A 75 13.68 -12.90 12.33
N ALA A 76 14.37 -11.97 12.98
CA ALA A 76 13.97 -10.57 13.05
C ALA A 76 14.01 -9.94 11.64
N PRO A 77 12.91 -9.30 11.18
CA PRO A 77 12.89 -8.60 9.90
C PRO A 77 13.98 -7.52 9.85
N GLY A 78 14.68 -7.45 8.71
CA GLY A 78 15.62 -6.36 8.46
C GLY A 78 14.89 -5.09 8.03
N TYR A 79 15.41 -3.93 8.44
CA TYR A 79 14.86 -2.63 8.15
C TYR A 79 16.00 -1.69 7.72
N LEU A 80 16.04 -1.34 6.44
CA LEU A 80 17.04 -0.44 5.89
C LEU A 80 16.49 0.98 5.80
N ILE A 81 17.21 1.94 6.37
CA ILE A 81 16.95 3.36 6.18
C ILE A 81 17.97 3.88 5.18
N VAL A 82 17.48 4.42 4.06
CA VAL A 82 18.28 5.16 3.09
C VAL A 82 17.98 6.64 3.31
N THR A 83 18.96 7.41 3.77
CA THR A 83 18.76 8.81 4.17
C THR A 83 19.66 9.74 3.39
N ASP A 84 19.15 10.91 3.02
CA ASP A 84 20.01 12.02 2.62
C ASP A 84 20.90 12.47 3.80
N PRO A 85 22.16 12.89 3.58
CA PRO A 85 23.04 13.42 4.62
C PRO A 85 22.39 14.52 5.47
N LEU A 86 21.52 15.35 4.88
CA LEU A 86 20.78 16.41 5.58
C LEU A 86 19.97 15.89 6.77
N PHE A 87 19.51 14.64 6.71
CA PHE A 87 18.59 14.03 7.66
C PHE A 87 19.22 13.03 8.61
N GLN A 88 20.51 12.72 8.42
CA GLN A 88 21.19 11.63 9.14
C GLN A 88 21.14 11.78 10.66
N ALA A 89 21.28 13.00 11.18
CA ALA A 89 21.20 13.27 12.60
C ALA A 89 19.75 13.13 13.14
N GLU A 90 18.77 13.64 12.39
CA GLU A 90 17.37 13.66 12.81
C GLU A 90 16.73 12.25 12.78
N ILE A 91 17.17 11.37 11.87
CA ILE A 91 16.62 10.00 11.76
C ILE A 91 17.23 9.02 12.77
N ALA A 92 18.36 9.34 13.42
CA ALA A 92 19.05 8.43 14.32
C ALA A 92 18.18 7.93 15.51
N PRO A 93 17.39 8.79 16.20
CA PRO A 93 16.48 8.33 17.26
C PRO A 93 15.40 7.37 16.75
N PHE A 94 14.91 7.58 15.54
CA PHE A 94 13.94 6.70 14.89
C PHE A 94 14.55 5.33 14.57
N ALA A 95 15.77 5.29 14.05
CA ALA A 95 16.50 4.05 13.82
C ALA A 95 16.69 3.24 15.12
N ALA A 96 17.08 3.91 16.21
CA ALA A 96 17.20 3.29 17.52
C ALA A 96 15.86 2.79 18.06
N TRP A 97 14.78 3.53 17.83
CA TRP A 97 13.42 3.11 18.18
C TRP A 97 13.01 1.84 17.43
N LYS A 98 13.24 1.77 16.11
CA LYS A 98 12.97 0.56 15.31
C LYS A 98 13.78 -0.65 15.77
N ALA A 99 15.03 -0.45 16.17
CA ALA A 99 15.84 -1.52 16.75
C ALA A 99 15.25 -2.03 18.08
N LYS A 100 14.74 -1.13 18.94
CA LYS A 100 14.02 -1.50 20.18
C LYS A 100 12.73 -2.27 19.93
N GLN A 101 12.08 -2.08 18.78
CA GLN A 101 10.91 -2.87 18.35
C GLN A 101 11.29 -4.27 17.83
N GLY A 102 12.58 -4.65 17.87
CA GLY A 102 13.06 -5.96 17.47
C GLY A 102 13.40 -6.09 15.98
N LEU A 103 13.51 -4.98 15.24
CA LEU A 103 13.96 -4.99 13.85
C LEU A 103 15.49 -4.94 13.75
N ARG A 104 16.07 -5.59 12.74
CA ARG A 104 17.50 -5.46 12.42
C ARG A 104 17.69 -4.21 11.57
N VAL A 105 18.05 -3.10 12.20
CA VAL A 105 18.12 -1.79 11.55
C VAL A 105 19.51 -1.53 10.99
N SER A 106 19.57 -1.11 9.72
CA SER A 106 20.75 -0.55 9.07
C SER A 106 20.42 0.83 8.53
N VAL A 107 21.36 1.77 8.60
CA VAL A 107 21.22 3.12 8.04
C VAL A 107 22.33 3.33 7.04
N VAL A 108 21.98 3.82 5.86
CA VAL A 108 22.93 4.21 4.81
C VAL A 108 22.63 5.63 4.34
N SER A 109 23.69 6.39 4.08
CA SER A 109 23.61 7.75 3.56
C SER A 109 23.71 7.74 2.03
N THR A 110 23.02 8.65 1.33
CA THR A 110 22.99 8.66 -0.14
C THR A 110 24.27 9.16 -0.80
N ASP A 111 25.07 9.96 -0.10
CA ASP A 111 26.35 10.49 -0.58
C ASP A 111 27.37 9.42 -0.97
N GLN A 112 27.28 8.21 -0.42
CA GLN A 112 28.11 7.08 -0.83
C GLN A 112 27.78 6.53 -2.24
N PHE A 113 26.67 6.95 -2.84
CA PHE A 113 26.22 6.50 -4.18
C PHE A 113 26.42 7.56 -5.27
N GLY A 114 26.96 8.73 -4.95
CA GLY A 114 27.12 9.85 -5.89
C GLY A 114 25.92 10.79 -5.89
N SER A 115 25.63 11.42 -7.03
CA SER A 115 24.54 12.40 -7.18
C SER A 115 23.75 12.20 -8.48
N GLY A 116 22.54 12.73 -8.55
CA GLY A 116 21.67 12.65 -9.74
C GLY A 116 21.44 11.21 -10.21
N ALA A 117 21.59 10.96 -11.51
CA ALA A 117 21.42 9.62 -12.08
C ALA A 117 22.39 8.57 -11.51
N THR A 118 23.62 8.99 -11.15
CA THR A 118 24.62 8.09 -10.54
C THR A 118 24.15 7.60 -9.17
N LEU A 119 23.52 8.47 -8.37
CA LEU A 119 22.93 8.11 -7.08
C LEU A 119 21.87 7.03 -7.28
N THR A 120 20.91 7.26 -8.19
CA THR A 120 19.79 6.35 -8.44
C THR A 120 20.26 4.97 -8.89
N GLU A 121 21.20 4.90 -9.86
CA GLU A 121 21.75 3.62 -10.32
C GLU A 121 22.63 2.93 -9.26
N GLY A 122 23.45 3.69 -8.53
CA GLY A 122 24.29 3.18 -7.45
C GLY A 122 23.49 2.61 -6.28
N LEU A 123 22.45 3.33 -5.85
CA LEU A 123 21.54 2.90 -4.80
C LEU A 123 20.73 1.66 -5.23
N LYS A 124 20.24 1.62 -6.47
CA LYS A 124 19.57 0.43 -7.02
C LYS A 124 20.50 -0.78 -7.01
N ALA A 125 21.73 -0.64 -7.51
CA ALA A 125 22.71 -1.72 -7.50
C ALA A 125 23.01 -2.19 -6.06
N TYR A 126 23.12 -1.27 -5.10
CA TYR A 126 23.30 -1.60 -3.69
C TYR A 126 22.14 -2.44 -3.12
N LEU A 127 20.90 -2.00 -3.33
CA LEU A 127 19.71 -2.72 -2.86
C LEU A 127 19.58 -4.09 -3.52
N HIS A 128 19.77 -4.16 -4.84
CA HIS A 128 19.73 -5.42 -5.58
C HIS A 128 20.79 -6.40 -5.08
N ASN A 129 21.99 -5.93 -4.78
CA ASN A 129 23.06 -6.74 -4.21
C ASN A 129 22.74 -7.22 -2.79
N LEU A 130 22.14 -6.38 -1.94
CA LEU A 130 21.69 -6.80 -0.60
C LEU A 130 20.69 -7.97 -0.65
N TYR A 131 19.80 -7.97 -1.64
CA TYR A 131 18.86 -9.07 -1.83
C TYR A 131 19.57 -10.33 -2.37
N ASN A 132 20.34 -10.18 -3.45
CA ASN A 132 20.96 -11.30 -4.16
C ASN A 132 22.07 -12.00 -3.35
N GLN A 133 22.71 -11.28 -2.42
CA GLN A 133 23.79 -11.80 -1.57
C GLN A 133 23.33 -12.15 -0.15
N ALA A 134 22.03 -12.13 0.11
CA ALA A 134 21.48 -12.50 1.42
C ALA A 134 21.83 -13.94 1.81
N THR A 135 22.11 -14.15 3.10
CA THR A 135 22.37 -15.48 3.66
C THR A 135 21.35 -15.85 4.73
N SER A 136 21.37 -17.09 5.20
CA SER A 136 20.52 -17.51 6.32
C SER A 136 20.81 -16.76 7.62
N GLU A 137 22.05 -16.32 7.83
CA GLU A 137 22.53 -15.58 9.00
C GLU A 137 22.31 -14.08 8.85
N ASN A 138 22.37 -13.57 7.61
CA ASN A 138 22.05 -12.19 7.28
C ASN A 138 21.01 -12.12 6.13
N PRO A 139 19.72 -12.37 6.43
CA PRO A 139 18.68 -12.31 5.41
C PRO A 139 18.48 -10.89 4.89
N ALA A 140 18.01 -10.79 3.64
CA ALA A 140 17.71 -9.52 2.99
C ALA A 140 16.77 -8.65 3.87
N PRO A 141 16.95 -7.32 3.93
CA PRO A 141 15.99 -6.44 4.59
C PRO A 141 14.57 -6.68 4.09
N SER A 142 13.58 -6.63 4.97
CA SER A 142 12.16 -6.73 4.58
C SER A 142 11.59 -5.37 4.20
N PHE A 143 12.12 -4.32 4.83
CA PHE A 143 11.66 -2.95 4.68
C PHE A 143 12.78 -2.04 4.19
N VAL A 144 12.43 -1.08 3.35
CA VAL A 144 13.29 0.04 2.95
C VAL A 144 12.52 1.33 3.17
N LEU A 145 13.03 2.20 4.04
CA LEU A 145 12.51 3.55 4.24
C LEU A 145 13.46 4.56 3.57
N PHE A 146 12.93 5.30 2.59
CA PHE A 146 13.62 6.45 2.01
C PHE A 146 13.36 7.69 2.84
N VAL A 147 14.41 8.43 3.22
CA VAL A 147 14.32 9.64 4.03
C VAL A 147 14.90 10.80 3.21
N GLY A 148 14.00 11.52 2.55
CA GLY A 148 14.28 12.57 1.58
C GLY A 148 13.19 12.64 0.52
N ASP A 149 13.02 13.83 -0.07
CA ASP A 149 12.12 14.05 -1.22
C ASP A 149 12.72 13.47 -2.52
N HIS A 150 12.01 13.60 -3.64
CA HIS A 150 12.51 13.29 -4.98
C HIS A 150 13.81 14.04 -5.28
N GLU A 151 13.97 15.26 -4.80
CA GLU A 151 15.20 16.04 -5.01
C GLU A 151 16.43 15.45 -4.27
N GLN A 152 16.22 14.88 -3.08
CA GLN A 152 17.30 14.30 -2.26
C GLN A 152 17.55 12.83 -2.61
N ILE A 153 16.49 12.07 -2.90
CA ILE A 153 16.54 10.67 -3.30
C ILE A 153 15.67 10.49 -4.55
N PRO A 154 16.25 10.73 -5.75
CA PRO A 154 15.49 10.68 -7.01
C PRO A 154 14.88 9.31 -7.25
N ALA A 155 13.60 9.31 -7.58
CA ALA A 155 12.86 8.14 -8.05
C ALA A 155 13.12 7.91 -9.54
N PHE A 156 12.76 6.73 -10.03
CA PHE A 156 12.88 6.38 -11.45
C PHE A 156 11.71 6.92 -12.26
N ASN A 157 11.89 7.05 -13.57
CA ASN A 157 10.76 7.14 -14.49
C ASN A 157 10.08 5.76 -14.61
N GLY A 158 8.74 5.74 -14.53
CA GLY A 158 7.94 4.55 -14.82
C GLY A 158 8.15 4.06 -16.26
N GLN A 159 7.95 2.76 -16.48
CA GLN A 159 8.04 2.12 -17.80
C GLN A 159 6.66 1.83 -18.40
N ALA A 160 5.59 1.81 -17.60
CA ALA A 160 4.21 1.61 -18.05
C ALA A 160 3.42 2.93 -18.15
N GLY A 161 4.09 4.08 -18.29
CA GLY A 161 3.47 5.40 -18.43
C GLY A 161 4.47 6.53 -18.19
N VAL A 162 3.97 7.74 -17.92
CA VAL A 162 4.81 8.92 -17.59
C VAL A 162 4.52 9.36 -16.16
N HIS A 163 5.40 9.00 -15.24
CA HIS A 163 5.33 9.27 -13.80
C HIS A 163 6.64 8.86 -13.14
N VAL A 164 6.82 9.24 -11.87
CA VAL A 164 7.93 8.75 -11.04
C VAL A 164 7.54 7.53 -10.22
N THR A 165 8.52 6.68 -9.93
CA THR A 165 8.33 5.47 -9.11
C THR A 165 9.57 5.08 -8.30
N ASP A 166 9.35 4.69 -7.05
CA ASP A 166 10.36 4.02 -6.22
C ASP A 166 10.47 2.51 -6.51
N LEU A 167 9.54 1.94 -7.31
CA LEU A 167 9.42 0.50 -7.55
C LEU A 167 10.75 -0.16 -7.93
N TYR A 168 11.52 0.49 -8.81
CA TYR A 168 12.72 -0.10 -9.40
C TYR A 168 13.92 -0.22 -8.46
N TYR A 169 13.85 0.40 -7.27
CA TYR A 169 14.76 0.09 -6.17
C TYR A 169 14.52 -1.32 -5.61
N ALA A 170 13.29 -1.85 -5.72
CA ALA A 170 12.90 -3.14 -5.14
C ALA A 170 12.66 -4.27 -6.14
N THR A 171 12.60 -4.01 -7.44
CA THR A 171 12.44 -5.07 -8.46
C THR A 171 13.79 -5.72 -8.79
N VAL A 172 14.16 -6.73 -8.00
CA VAL A 172 15.47 -7.39 -8.12
C VAL A 172 15.42 -8.59 -9.08
N THR A 173 14.30 -9.31 -9.11
CA THR A 173 14.17 -10.52 -9.92
C THR A 173 14.09 -10.16 -11.41
N PRO A 174 15.00 -10.66 -12.26
CA PRO A 174 14.95 -10.38 -13.68
C PRO A 174 13.68 -10.92 -14.34
N GLY A 175 13.02 -10.10 -15.16
CA GLY A 175 11.85 -10.51 -15.95
C GLY A 175 10.50 -10.31 -15.27
N ASP A 176 10.46 -9.78 -14.04
CA ASP A 176 9.24 -9.30 -13.41
C ASP A 176 9.39 -7.85 -12.90
N PHE A 177 8.29 -7.29 -12.42
CA PHE A 177 8.21 -5.96 -11.81
C PHE A 177 7.72 -6.04 -10.35
N LEU A 178 7.88 -7.20 -9.70
CA LEU A 178 7.37 -7.43 -8.36
C LEU A 178 8.43 -7.03 -7.31
N PRO A 179 8.07 -6.24 -6.28
CA PRO A 179 9.04 -5.75 -5.32
C PRO A 179 9.46 -6.83 -4.32
N GLU A 180 10.76 -6.90 -4.03
CA GLU A 180 11.33 -7.80 -3.01
C GLU A 180 11.42 -7.18 -1.61
N TYR A 181 11.10 -5.89 -1.52
CA TYR A 181 11.06 -5.07 -0.32
C TYR A 181 9.72 -4.38 -0.16
N MET A 182 9.26 -4.21 1.07
CA MET A 182 8.20 -3.26 1.39
C MET A 182 8.83 -1.88 1.54
N MET A 183 8.37 -0.94 0.72
CA MET A 183 8.94 0.42 0.67
C MET A 183 7.99 1.45 1.25
N GLY A 184 8.58 2.49 1.81
CA GLY A 184 7.89 3.70 2.24
C GLY A 184 8.86 4.89 2.20
N ARG A 185 8.31 6.10 2.20
CA ARG A 185 9.10 7.33 2.10
C ARG A 185 8.69 8.34 3.18
N PHE A 186 9.65 8.79 3.97
CA PHE A 186 9.55 10.05 4.70
C PHE A 186 10.07 11.16 3.81
N SER A 187 9.18 11.71 2.99
CA SER A 187 9.53 12.72 1.99
C SER A 187 9.72 14.08 2.67
N ALA A 188 10.90 14.66 2.53
CA ALA A 188 11.26 15.94 3.13
C ALA A 188 12.43 16.58 2.39
N GLN A 189 12.39 17.90 2.24
CA GLN A 189 13.47 18.74 1.70
C GLN A 189 14.26 19.45 2.81
N ASN A 190 13.74 19.45 4.04
CA ASN A 190 14.38 20.05 5.21
C ASN A 190 13.91 19.39 6.52
N VAL A 191 14.65 19.66 7.60
CA VAL A 191 14.43 19.01 8.90
C VAL A 191 13.05 19.31 9.49
N GLU A 192 12.49 20.50 9.24
CA GLU A 192 11.14 20.85 9.73
C GLU A 192 10.03 20.06 9.05
N GLN A 193 10.26 19.56 7.84
CA GLN A 193 9.35 18.64 7.15
C GLN A 193 9.54 17.19 7.62
N LEU A 194 10.75 16.77 7.96
CA LEU A 194 11.03 15.40 8.41
C LEU A 194 10.55 15.16 9.85
N ARG A 195 10.84 16.09 10.77
CA ARG A 195 10.61 15.92 12.20
C ARG A 195 9.17 15.52 12.54
N PRO A 196 8.11 16.15 11.99
CA PRO A 196 6.73 15.73 12.23
C PRO A 196 6.45 14.28 11.84
N GLN A 197 7.10 13.76 10.80
CA GLN A 197 6.88 12.38 10.33
C GLN A 197 7.43 11.36 11.33
N ILE A 198 8.61 11.63 11.86
CA ILE A 198 9.26 10.83 12.91
C ILE A 198 8.43 10.89 14.20
N GLU A 199 8.11 12.10 14.67
CA GLU A 199 7.39 12.33 15.92
C GLU A 199 6.03 11.62 15.92
N LYS A 200 5.21 11.82 14.88
CA LYS A 200 3.88 11.17 14.77
C LYS A 200 3.98 9.66 14.73
N THR A 201 4.95 9.12 14.00
CA THR A 201 5.15 7.67 13.89
C THR A 201 5.54 7.08 15.24
N MET A 202 6.52 7.69 15.94
CA MET A 202 6.96 7.23 17.25
C MET A 202 5.88 7.39 18.32
N GLU A 203 5.14 8.51 18.32
CA GLU A 203 3.99 8.76 19.21
C GLU A 203 2.93 7.64 19.04
N TYR A 204 2.58 7.32 17.79
CA TYR A 204 1.62 6.27 17.47
C TYR A 204 2.12 4.88 17.87
N GLU A 205 3.37 4.54 17.56
CA GLU A 205 3.96 3.24 17.93
C GLU A 205 4.16 3.09 19.43
N ASN A 206 4.39 4.17 20.17
CA ASN A 206 4.46 4.14 21.63
C ASN A 206 3.08 4.18 22.30
N GLY A 207 2.00 4.33 21.52
CA GLY A 207 0.63 4.40 22.04
C GLY A 207 0.32 5.68 22.81
N GLN A 208 1.07 6.75 22.55
CA GLN A 208 0.95 8.04 23.21
C GLN A 208 -0.18 8.87 22.57
N PHE A 209 -1.42 8.40 22.69
CA PHE A 209 -2.57 9.07 22.11
C PHE A 209 -3.13 10.15 23.04
N SER A 210 -3.60 11.25 22.46
CA SER A 210 -4.35 12.26 23.22
C SER A 210 -5.73 11.74 23.67
N ASP A 211 -6.38 10.92 22.84
CA ASP A 211 -7.53 10.10 23.19
C ASP A 211 -7.51 8.82 22.34
N PRO A 212 -7.29 7.62 22.91
CA PRO A 212 -7.24 6.37 22.16
C PRO A 212 -8.57 5.97 21.50
N LYS A 213 -9.71 6.60 21.82
CA LYS A 213 -11.01 6.30 21.20
C LYS A 213 -11.00 6.49 19.68
N PHE A 214 -10.13 7.35 19.14
CA PHE A 214 -9.99 7.51 17.69
C PHE A 214 -9.65 6.19 16.97
N LEU A 215 -9.03 5.21 17.68
CA LEU A 215 -8.76 3.88 17.14
C LEU A 215 -10.04 3.06 16.83
N GLN A 216 -11.18 3.46 17.40
CA GLN A 216 -12.49 2.87 17.16
C GLN A 216 -13.30 3.65 16.12
N GLU A 217 -12.65 4.56 15.39
CA GLU A 217 -13.31 5.43 14.42
C GLU A 217 -12.79 5.23 12.99
N ALA A 218 -13.69 5.31 12.01
CA ALA A 218 -13.34 5.36 10.59
C ALA A 218 -14.06 6.50 9.87
N VAL A 219 -13.45 6.97 8.77
CA VAL A 219 -14.06 7.89 7.81
C VAL A 219 -13.98 7.27 6.42
N LEU A 220 -15.12 7.00 5.81
CA LEU A 220 -15.24 6.33 4.52
C LEU A 220 -16.01 7.22 3.55
N VAL A 221 -15.37 7.59 2.45
CA VAL A 221 -15.89 8.58 1.51
C VAL A 221 -15.86 8.03 0.09
N ALA A 222 -17.03 7.91 -0.53
CA ALA A 222 -17.14 7.79 -1.97
C ALA A 222 -17.34 9.21 -2.52
N GLY A 223 -16.37 9.68 -3.30
CA GLY A 223 -16.47 10.97 -3.96
C GLY A 223 -17.43 10.94 -5.15
N TRP A 224 -17.61 12.11 -5.77
CA TRP A 224 -18.53 12.27 -6.89
C TRP A 224 -17.86 12.05 -8.25
N ASP A 225 -18.52 11.27 -9.08
CA ASP A 225 -18.34 11.07 -10.51
C ASP A 225 -19.70 10.68 -11.08
N PHE A 226 -20.03 11.22 -12.25
CA PHE A 226 -21.33 10.99 -12.87
C PHE A 226 -21.60 9.52 -13.23
N ASN A 227 -20.58 8.78 -13.66
CA ASN A 227 -20.72 7.40 -14.14
C ASN A 227 -20.27 6.36 -13.10
N TRP A 228 -19.28 6.70 -12.26
CA TRP A 228 -18.53 5.70 -11.50
C TRP A 228 -18.81 5.71 -9.99
N THR A 229 -19.42 6.78 -9.44
CA THR A 229 -19.72 6.83 -8.00
C THR A 229 -20.65 5.70 -7.57
N HIS A 230 -21.76 5.49 -8.28
CA HIS A 230 -22.71 4.43 -7.94
C HIS A 230 -22.09 3.05 -8.19
N SER A 231 -21.48 2.84 -9.36
CA SER A 231 -21.06 1.51 -9.78
C SER A 231 -19.75 1.01 -9.14
N HIS A 232 -18.91 1.91 -8.61
CA HIS A 232 -17.61 1.58 -8.04
C HIS A 232 -17.37 2.22 -6.67
N GLY A 233 -17.54 3.53 -6.57
CA GLY A 233 -17.25 4.27 -5.35
C GLY A 233 -18.07 3.77 -4.16
N TRP A 234 -19.38 3.59 -4.34
CA TRP A 234 -20.29 3.07 -3.31
C TRP A 234 -19.96 1.62 -2.93
N PRO A 235 -19.88 0.65 -3.86
CA PRO A 235 -19.46 -0.71 -3.56
C PRO A 235 -18.19 -0.79 -2.73
N HIS A 236 -17.16 -0.02 -3.09
CA HIS A 236 -15.89 0.00 -2.39
C HIS A 236 -16.05 0.35 -0.91
N ILE A 237 -16.73 1.46 -0.60
CA ILE A 237 -16.87 1.90 0.80
C ILE A 237 -17.95 1.14 1.57
N ILE A 238 -18.99 0.64 0.90
CA ILE A 238 -20.00 -0.24 1.50
C ILE A 238 -19.34 -1.56 1.90
N TYR A 239 -18.52 -2.15 1.04
CA TYR A 239 -17.74 -3.35 1.36
C TYR A 239 -16.87 -3.12 2.61
N ALA A 240 -16.17 -1.98 2.66
CA ALA A 240 -15.38 -1.59 3.83
C ALA A 240 -16.24 -1.51 5.10
N ARG A 241 -17.43 -0.89 5.03
CA ARG A 241 -18.35 -0.70 6.15
C ARG A 241 -18.94 -2.02 6.65
N GLU A 242 -19.52 -2.81 5.74
CA GLU A 242 -20.27 -4.02 6.09
C GLU A 242 -19.35 -5.14 6.56
N ASN A 243 -18.16 -5.30 5.95
CA ASN A 243 -17.24 -6.36 6.34
C ASN A 243 -16.35 -5.96 7.52
N TYR A 244 -15.91 -4.70 7.63
CA TYR A 244 -14.80 -4.34 8.52
C TYR A 244 -15.01 -3.11 9.39
N CYS A 245 -15.55 -2.04 8.85
CA CYS A 245 -15.73 -0.79 9.57
C CYS A 245 -17.04 -0.81 10.34
N ASN A 246 -17.21 -1.78 11.25
CA ASN A 246 -18.44 -2.01 12.02
C ASN A 246 -18.13 -2.39 13.49
N SER A 247 -19.19 -2.51 14.30
CA SER A 247 -19.07 -2.83 15.72
C SER A 247 -18.43 -4.19 15.98
N GLY A 248 -18.62 -5.17 15.09
CA GLY A 248 -17.97 -6.49 15.19
C GLY A 248 -16.45 -6.45 15.11
N HIS A 249 -15.89 -5.39 14.55
CA HIS A 249 -14.45 -5.16 14.37
C HIS A 249 -13.92 -3.99 15.23
N GLY A 250 -14.67 -3.65 16.29
CA GLY A 250 -14.27 -2.65 17.28
C GLY A 250 -14.43 -1.21 16.83
N PHE A 251 -15.21 -0.92 15.77
CA PHE A 251 -15.56 0.44 15.42
C PHE A 251 -16.86 0.88 16.10
N SER A 252 -16.76 1.84 17.01
CA SER A 252 -17.91 2.44 17.71
C SER A 252 -18.51 3.61 16.93
N LYS A 253 -17.76 4.21 16.01
CA LYS A 253 -18.24 5.30 15.14
C LYS A 253 -17.63 5.19 13.75
N VAL A 254 -18.47 5.27 12.72
CA VAL A 254 -18.00 5.36 11.33
C VAL A 254 -18.74 6.47 10.62
N SER A 255 -17.97 7.42 10.12
CA SER A 255 -18.48 8.49 9.28
C SER A 255 -18.51 7.97 7.85
N PHE A 256 -19.69 7.82 7.29
CA PHE A 256 -19.94 7.03 6.09
C PHE A 256 -20.71 7.85 5.06
N PHE A 257 -20.15 8.02 3.87
CA PHE A 257 -20.67 8.93 2.85
C PHE A 257 -20.83 8.31 1.44
N PRO A 258 -21.63 7.25 1.25
CA PRO A 258 -22.07 6.79 -0.07
C PRO A 258 -23.31 7.61 -0.50
N THR A 259 -23.10 8.86 -0.88
CA THR A 259 -24.21 9.79 -1.20
C THR A 259 -24.10 10.29 -2.62
N PRO A 260 -25.22 10.58 -3.31
CA PRO A 260 -25.20 11.18 -4.65
C PRO A 260 -24.80 12.66 -4.63
N ALA A 261 -24.62 13.27 -3.45
CA ALA A 261 -24.17 14.66 -3.31
C ALA A 261 -23.07 14.79 -2.23
N PRO A 262 -21.90 14.13 -2.40
CA PRO A 262 -20.89 14.11 -1.37
C PRO A 262 -20.23 15.49 -1.15
N GLN A 263 -20.20 16.38 -2.14
CA GLN A 263 -19.78 17.78 -2.03
C GLN A 263 -20.46 18.53 -0.88
N MET A 264 -21.74 18.23 -0.60
CA MET A 264 -22.50 18.87 0.49
C MET A 264 -21.99 18.48 1.87
N ASN A 265 -21.15 17.44 1.96
CA ASN A 265 -20.59 16.91 3.19
C ASN A 265 -19.12 17.30 3.41
N ALA A 266 -18.50 18.12 2.55
CA ALA A 266 -17.08 18.47 2.66
C ALA A 266 -16.70 18.98 4.07
N ALA A 267 -17.49 19.91 4.63
CA ALA A 267 -17.26 20.43 5.98
C ALA A 267 -17.39 19.35 7.07
N ASN A 268 -18.38 18.45 6.94
CA ASN A 268 -18.57 17.34 7.87
C ASN A 268 -17.44 16.32 7.78
N ILE A 269 -16.94 16.04 6.58
CA ILE A 269 -15.79 15.16 6.34
C ILE A 269 -14.55 15.76 6.99
N ILE A 270 -14.23 17.03 6.73
CA ILE A 270 -13.11 17.73 7.37
C ILE A 270 -13.22 17.66 8.90
N ALA A 271 -14.39 17.94 9.46
CA ALA A 271 -14.62 17.89 10.90
C ALA A 271 -14.46 16.47 11.49
N ASN A 272 -14.90 15.44 10.76
CA ASN A 272 -14.73 14.04 11.18
C ASN A 272 -13.28 13.60 11.15
N ILE A 273 -12.51 14.04 10.15
CA ILE A 273 -11.07 13.79 10.05
C ILE A 273 -10.31 14.54 11.16
N ALA A 274 -10.61 15.82 11.38
CA ALA A 274 -9.99 16.67 12.41
C ALA A 274 -10.18 16.11 13.83
N ARG A 275 -11.31 15.43 14.07
CA ARG A 275 -11.59 14.76 15.34
C ARG A 275 -10.69 13.53 15.58
N GLY A 276 -10.10 12.97 14.54
CA GLY A 276 -9.24 11.79 14.57
C GLY A 276 -9.99 10.51 14.22
N ALA A 277 -9.34 9.62 13.46
CA ALA A 277 -9.84 8.30 13.11
C ALA A 277 -8.69 7.29 13.02
N ARG A 278 -8.97 6.00 13.16
CA ARG A 278 -8.01 4.92 12.91
C ARG A 278 -7.65 4.87 11.44
N PHE A 279 -8.68 4.91 10.61
CA PHE A 279 -8.62 4.62 9.20
C PHE A 279 -9.49 5.59 8.42
N ILE A 280 -8.94 6.11 7.32
CA ILE A 280 -9.65 6.95 6.37
C ILE A 280 -9.48 6.35 4.99
N ASN A 281 -10.58 6.16 4.26
CA ASN A 281 -10.53 5.76 2.86
C ASN A 281 -11.39 6.70 2.01
N TYR A 282 -10.75 7.26 0.99
CA TYR A 282 -11.37 8.03 -0.07
C TYR A 282 -11.21 7.28 -1.39
N THR A 283 -12.28 7.20 -2.17
CA THR A 283 -12.25 6.74 -3.57
C THR A 283 -13.02 7.73 -4.44
N ALA A 284 -12.37 8.22 -5.51
CA ALA A 284 -12.91 9.00 -6.64
C ALA A 284 -11.79 9.88 -7.26
N HIS A 285 -12.05 11.16 -7.51
CA HIS A 285 -11.12 12.05 -8.20
C HIS A 285 -10.12 12.70 -7.26
N GLY A 286 -8.85 12.62 -7.64
CA GLY A 286 -7.74 13.25 -6.93
C GLY A 286 -6.99 14.25 -7.81
N SER A 287 -6.26 15.14 -7.15
CA SER A 287 -5.25 15.98 -7.77
C SER A 287 -3.94 15.86 -6.99
N PRO A 288 -2.83 16.42 -7.50
CA PRO A 288 -1.60 16.49 -6.73
C PRO A 288 -1.75 17.13 -5.34
N THR A 289 -2.79 17.94 -5.07
CA THR A 289 -2.93 18.70 -3.82
C THR A 289 -4.28 18.53 -3.13
N SER A 290 -5.14 17.60 -3.57
CA SER A 290 -6.47 17.43 -2.98
C SER A 290 -7.20 16.14 -3.39
N TRP A 291 -8.21 15.79 -2.60
CA TRP A 291 -9.42 15.12 -3.08
C TRP A 291 -10.35 16.17 -3.70
N LEU A 292 -10.86 15.92 -4.91
CA LEU A 292 -11.58 16.94 -5.68
C LEU A 292 -13.01 17.16 -5.19
N ASP A 293 -13.77 16.08 -5.10
CA ASP A 293 -15.17 16.12 -4.70
C ASP A 293 -15.50 14.91 -3.82
N PRO A 294 -15.81 15.10 -2.53
CA PRO A 294 -15.87 16.38 -1.81
C PRO A 294 -14.49 17.02 -1.62
N ALA A 295 -14.44 18.34 -1.73
CA ALA A 295 -13.19 19.09 -1.68
C ALA A 295 -12.50 18.95 -0.30
N PHE A 296 -11.27 18.43 -0.33
CA PHE A 296 -10.38 18.35 0.83
C PHE A 296 -8.93 18.53 0.33
N SER A 297 -8.27 19.62 0.71
CA SER A 297 -6.96 20.02 0.18
C SER A 297 -5.86 20.03 1.25
N ILE A 298 -4.62 20.26 0.80
CA ILE A 298 -3.46 20.51 1.68
C ILE A 298 -3.78 21.57 2.76
N THR A 299 -4.44 22.67 2.41
CA THR A 299 -4.82 23.72 3.36
C THR A 299 -5.77 23.21 4.46
N ASN A 300 -6.58 22.18 4.17
CA ASN A 300 -7.40 21.54 5.19
C ASN A 300 -6.56 20.67 6.12
N ILE A 301 -5.59 19.91 5.58
CA ILE A 301 -4.66 19.06 6.36
C ILE A 301 -3.91 19.90 7.40
N GLU A 302 -3.35 21.03 6.99
CA GLU A 302 -2.61 21.95 7.86
C GLU A 302 -3.44 22.49 9.04
N LYS A 303 -4.77 22.43 8.94
CA LYS A 303 -5.72 22.96 9.92
C LYS A 303 -6.49 21.86 10.67
N LEU A 304 -6.17 20.58 10.48
CA LEU A 304 -6.91 19.48 11.12
C LEU A 304 -6.83 19.50 12.64
N GLY A 305 -5.65 19.83 13.20
CA GLY A 305 -5.45 19.87 14.65
C GLY A 305 -5.68 18.51 15.35
N ASN A 306 -5.54 17.40 14.65
CA ASN A 306 -5.77 16.04 15.17
C ASN A 306 -4.54 15.47 15.91
N LYS A 307 -3.81 16.32 16.66
CA LYS A 307 -2.62 15.94 17.43
C LYS A 307 -2.88 14.71 18.33
N GLY A 308 -2.01 13.72 18.21
CA GLY A 308 -2.10 12.44 18.92
C GLY A 308 -3.24 11.51 18.47
N LYS A 309 -3.89 11.79 17.34
CA LYS A 309 -4.97 10.97 16.74
C LYS A 309 -4.79 10.84 15.23
N TYR A 310 -3.63 10.32 14.84
CA TYR A 310 -3.20 10.26 13.45
C TYR A 310 -3.74 8.99 12.75
N PRO A 311 -4.56 9.14 11.69
CA PRO A 311 -5.07 8.02 10.90
C PRO A 311 -4.00 7.40 10.01
N PHE A 312 -4.25 6.17 9.57
CA PHE A 312 -3.76 5.67 8.30
C PHE A 312 -4.77 6.04 7.19
N VAL A 313 -4.29 6.58 6.08
CA VAL A 313 -5.13 7.14 5.01
C VAL A 313 -4.84 6.44 3.68
N ILE A 314 -5.89 6.04 2.99
CA ILE A 314 -5.82 5.51 1.62
C ILE A 314 -6.68 6.39 0.72
N GLY A 315 -6.05 7.00 -0.28
CA GLY A 315 -6.73 7.69 -1.38
C GLY A 315 -6.64 6.85 -2.66
N ASN A 316 -7.70 6.11 -2.98
CA ASN A 316 -7.88 5.45 -4.27
C ASN A 316 -8.33 6.48 -5.30
N CYS A 317 -7.37 7.30 -5.73
CA CYS A 317 -7.60 8.45 -6.58
C CYS A 317 -6.30 8.95 -7.24
N CYS A 318 -6.47 9.66 -8.35
CA CYS A 318 -5.38 10.17 -9.17
C CYS A 318 -4.40 11.07 -8.41
N LEU A 319 -3.09 10.90 -8.67
CA LEU A 319 -2.02 11.90 -8.49
C LEU A 319 -1.72 12.35 -7.05
N THR A 320 -2.40 11.82 -6.03
CA THR A 320 -2.25 12.30 -4.65
C THR A 320 -0.87 12.01 -4.03
N ASN A 321 -0.08 11.13 -4.65
CA ASN A 321 1.33 10.90 -4.35
C ASN A 321 2.23 11.29 -5.54
N LYS A 322 1.89 12.32 -6.31
CA LYS A 322 2.74 12.85 -7.38
C LYS A 322 3.92 13.64 -6.79
N PHE A 323 4.83 12.95 -6.11
CA PHE A 323 5.91 13.53 -5.29
C PHE A 323 7.09 14.11 -6.10
N GLU A 324 6.95 14.22 -7.42
CA GLU A 324 7.83 15.01 -8.27
C GLU A 324 7.37 16.48 -8.45
N VAL A 325 6.31 16.90 -7.75
CA VAL A 325 5.89 18.32 -7.63
C VAL A 325 6.34 18.91 -6.28
N ASP A 326 6.20 20.22 -6.09
CA ASP A 326 6.69 20.94 -4.89
C ASP A 326 6.27 20.32 -3.54
N THR A 327 4.97 20.10 -3.34
CA THR A 327 4.45 19.28 -2.25
C THR A 327 3.14 18.66 -2.71
N CYS A 328 3.11 17.33 -2.81
CA CYS A 328 1.89 16.61 -3.11
C CYS A 328 1.05 16.33 -1.86
N PHE A 329 -0.18 15.87 -2.07
CA PHE A 329 -1.19 15.70 -1.04
C PHE A 329 -0.77 14.69 0.04
N GLY A 330 -0.19 13.55 -0.35
CA GLY A 330 0.32 12.55 0.59
C GLY A 330 1.51 13.02 1.42
N GLU A 331 2.36 13.88 0.86
CA GLU A 331 3.44 14.52 1.60
C GLU A 331 2.89 15.50 2.63
N ALA A 332 1.90 16.32 2.27
CA ALA A 332 1.29 17.25 3.21
C ALA A 332 0.68 16.56 4.44
N TRP A 333 0.03 15.39 4.26
CA TRP A 333 -0.47 14.57 5.36
C TRP A 333 0.60 14.23 6.40
N LEU A 334 1.83 14.05 5.95
CA LEU A 334 2.95 13.60 6.77
C LEU A 334 3.78 14.76 7.29
N ARG A 335 4.01 15.78 6.47
CA ARG A 335 4.76 16.99 6.81
C ARG A 335 4.00 17.90 7.79
N ALA A 336 2.67 17.80 7.88
CA ALA A 336 1.89 18.60 8.81
C ALA A 336 2.30 18.37 10.28
N ARG A 337 2.75 19.44 10.95
CA ARG A 337 3.09 19.42 12.38
C ARG A 337 1.82 19.41 13.22
N ASP A 338 1.77 18.57 14.26
CA ASP A 338 0.64 18.43 15.18
C ASP A 338 -0.72 18.10 14.51
N ALA A 339 -0.67 17.61 13.27
CA ALA A 339 -1.84 17.28 12.46
C ALA A 339 -1.47 16.24 11.39
N GLY A 340 -2.46 15.76 10.64
CA GLY A 340 -2.25 14.87 9.51
C GLY A 340 -2.25 13.39 9.90
N ALA A 341 -1.42 12.57 9.27
CA ALA A 341 -1.50 11.10 9.30
C ALA A 341 -0.16 10.43 9.65
N ILE A 342 -0.22 9.13 9.95
CA ILE A 342 0.95 8.25 10.12
C ILE A 342 1.39 7.59 8.81
N GLY A 343 0.55 7.64 7.78
CA GLY A 343 0.85 7.09 6.47
C GLY A 343 -0.25 7.44 5.48
N TYR A 344 0.14 7.64 4.23
CA TYR A 344 -0.74 7.92 3.12
C TYR A 344 -0.40 7.02 1.93
N VAL A 345 -1.36 6.21 1.49
CA VAL A 345 -1.27 5.42 0.26
C VAL A 345 -2.08 6.09 -0.85
N GLY A 346 -1.47 6.24 -2.01
CA GLY A 346 -2.08 6.84 -3.20
C GLY A 346 -1.18 6.76 -4.43
N GLY A 347 -1.72 7.16 -5.58
CA GLY A 347 -1.04 7.09 -6.87
C GLY A 347 -0.13 8.30 -7.17
N SER A 348 1.08 8.05 -7.71
CA SER A 348 1.92 9.09 -8.33
C SER A 348 1.43 9.53 -9.71
N ASN A 349 0.45 8.80 -10.25
CA ASN A 349 -0.23 9.09 -11.51
C ASN A 349 -1.74 8.86 -11.38
N SER A 350 -2.47 8.96 -12.49
CA SER A 350 -3.88 8.60 -12.55
C SER A 350 -4.13 7.17 -12.07
N THR A 351 -5.16 6.97 -11.26
CA THR A 351 -5.70 5.64 -10.96
C THR A 351 -6.96 5.40 -11.81
N PHE A 352 -7.49 4.18 -11.79
CA PHE A 352 -8.55 3.73 -12.68
C PHE A 352 -9.60 2.96 -11.89
N TRP A 353 -10.88 3.17 -12.18
CA TRP A 353 -12.01 2.70 -11.37
C TRP A 353 -12.03 1.18 -11.16
N ASP A 354 -11.99 0.38 -12.24
CA ASP A 354 -12.01 -1.08 -12.15
C ASP A 354 -10.83 -1.60 -11.31
N GLU A 355 -9.61 -1.13 -11.61
CA GLU A 355 -8.43 -1.57 -10.90
C GLU A 355 -8.38 -1.07 -9.45
N ASP A 356 -8.85 0.14 -9.12
CA ASP A 356 -8.93 0.64 -7.74
C ASP A 356 -10.00 -0.11 -6.92
N LEU A 357 -11.10 -0.53 -7.56
CA LEU A 357 -12.11 -1.36 -6.93
C LEU A 357 -11.53 -2.74 -6.60
N TRP A 358 -10.87 -3.41 -7.56
CA TRP A 358 -10.14 -4.66 -7.28
C TRP A 358 -9.04 -4.46 -6.24
N TRP A 359 -8.31 -3.36 -6.29
CA TRP A 359 -7.26 -3.03 -5.33
C TRP A 359 -7.82 -2.97 -3.91
N GLY A 360 -8.98 -2.32 -3.74
CA GLY A 360 -9.64 -2.17 -2.44
C GLY A 360 -10.23 -3.47 -1.91
N ILE A 361 -11.13 -4.08 -2.70
CA ILE A 361 -12.04 -5.16 -2.25
C ILE A 361 -11.74 -6.53 -2.85
N GLY A 362 -10.64 -6.64 -3.61
CA GLY A 362 -10.17 -7.89 -4.21
C GLY A 362 -10.75 -8.19 -5.58
N LEU A 363 -10.15 -9.16 -6.29
CA LEU A 363 -10.59 -9.55 -7.64
C LEU A 363 -11.98 -10.17 -7.60
N HIS A 364 -12.88 -9.67 -8.44
CA HIS A 364 -14.23 -10.19 -8.65
C HIS A 364 -14.74 -9.77 -10.03
N ALA A 365 -15.85 -10.36 -10.46
CA ALA A 365 -16.53 -9.91 -11.68
C ALA A 365 -17.21 -8.55 -11.45
N ILE A 366 -16.81 -7.52 -12.20
CA ILE A 366 -17.48 -6.22 -12.19
C ILE A 366 -18.70 -6.31 -13.11
N VAL A 367 -19.89 -6.33 -12.51
CA VAL A 367 -21.17 -6.42 -13.23
C VAL A 367 -21.66 -5.02 -13.59
N MET A 368 -22.05 -4.81 -14.84
CA MET A 368 -22.59 -3.54 -15.32
C MET A 368 -23.95 -3.71 -16.02
N PRO A 369 -24.93 -2.83 -15.76
CA PRO A 369 -24.87 -1.73 -14.79
C PRO A 369 -24.98 -2.23 -13.34
N ASN A 370 -24.32 -1.53 -12.40
CA ASN A 370 -24.49 -1.71 -10.96
C ASN A 370 -25.22 -0.49 -10.37
N ASP A 371 -26.47 -0.31 -10.78
CA ASP A 371 -27.26 0.89 -10.43
C ASP A 371 -27.59 0.98 -8.93
N GLU A 372 -27.63 -0.17 -8.24
CA GLU A 372 -27.87 -0.23 -6.79
C GLU A 372 -26.61 0.15 -5.99
N GLY A 373 -25.44 0.14 -6.63
CA GLY A 373 -24.16 0.45 -6.01
C GLY A 373 -23.79 -0.48 -4.87
N MET A 374 -24.20 -1.75 -4.96
CA MET A 374 -23.89 -2.76 -3.96
C MET A 374 -22.59 -3.48 -4.30
N PRO A 375 -21.74 -3.81 -3.30
CA PRO A 375 -20.60 -4.67 -3.52
C PRO A 375 -21.04 -6.13 -3.72
N PRO A 376 -20.19 -6.96 -4.37
CA PRO A 376 -20.34 -8.41 -4.28
C PRO A 376 -20.23 -8.87 -2.82
N ASP A 377 -20.78 -10.05 -2.54
CA ASP A 377 -20.53 -10.72 -1.26
C ASP A 377 -19.05 -11.06 -1.11
N LYS A 378 -18.54 -11.03 0.13
CA LYS A 378 -17.11 -11.25 0.40
C LYS A 378 -16.60 -12.63 -0.04
N ASP A 379 -17.43 -13.66 -0.01
CA ASP A 379 -17.06 -15.00 -0.49
C ASP A 379 -16.98 -15.10 -2.02
N GLN A 380 -17.42 -14.06 -2.73
CA GLN A 380 -17.32 -13.91 -4.18
C GLN A 380 -16.14 -13.02 -4.60
N THR A 381 -15.34 -12.51 -3.66
CA THR A 381 -14.14 -11.74 -3.92
C THR A 381 -12.87 -12.51 -3.57
N GLY A 382 -11.79 -12.25 -4.31
CA GLY A 382 -10.44 -12.52 -3.81
C GLY A 382 -10.04 -11.55 -2.69
N PRO A 383 -8.87 -11.69 -2.08
CA PRO A 383 -8.40 -10.74 -1.06
C PRO A 383 -7.90 -9.42 -1.70
N GLY A 384 -8.35 -8.29 -1.16
CA GLY A 384 -7.88 -6.95 -1.48
C GLY A 384 -7.08 -6.29 -0.35
N ALA A 385 -6.81 -4.99 -0.50
CA ALA A 385 -6.13 -4.18 0.50
C ALA A 385 -6.94 -4.09 1.82
N LEU A 386 -8.26 -3.95 1.74
CA LEU A 386 -9.10 -3.84 2.93
C LEU A 386 -9.12 -5.15 3.74
N ASP A 387 -9.27 -6.29 3.08
CA ASP A 387 -9.21 -7.60 3.75
C ASP A 387 -7.85 -7.79 4.44
N SER A 388 -6.77 -7.39 3.77
CA SER A 388 -5.42 -7.48 4.34
C SER A 388 -5.21 -6.58 5.55
N LEU A 389 -5.77 -5.36 5.55
CA LEU A 389 -5.70 -4.43 6.68
C LEU A 389 -6.43 -4.99 7.91
N PHE A 390 -7.61 -5.58 7.73
CA PHE A 390 -8.51 -5.95 8.83
C PHE A 390 -8.43 -7.42 9.27
N GLU A 391 -8.12 -8.34 8.37
CA GLU A 391 -8.02 -9.78 8.67
C GLU A 391 -6.58 -10.25 8.77
N GLY A 392 -5.69 -9.62 8.00
CA GLY A 392 -4.29 -9.97 8.00
C GLY A 392 -3.67 -9.79 9.39
N ASN A 393 -3.03 -10.84 9.90
CA ASN A 393 -2.33 -10.74 11.18
C ASN A 393 -1.04 -9.94 10.97
N ASN A 394 -0.88 -8.82 11.68
CA ASN A 394 0.35 -8.02 11.68
C ASN A 394 0.76 -7.43 10.31
N VAL A 395 -0.20 -7.14 9.40
CA VAL A 395 0.12 -6.52 8.11
C VAL A 395 0.58 -5.07 8.32
N PRO A 396 1.80 -4.72 7.87
CA PRO A 396 2.24 -3.33 7.91
C PRO A 396 1.56 -2.52 6.80
N ASN A 397 1.51 -1.20 6.93
CA ASN A 397 0.84 -0.31 5.98
C ASN A 397 1.36 -0.47 4.55
N ALA A 398 2.66 -0.74 4.37
CA ALA A 398 3.20 -1.08 3.05
C ALA A 398 2.65 -2.40 2.53
N GLY A 399 2.48 -3.41 3.40
CA GLY A 399 1.86 -4.68 3.03
C GLY A 399 0.41 -4.54 2.59
N VAL A 400 -0.36 -3.64 3.22
CA VAL A 400 -1.73 -3.30 2.78
C VAL A 400 -1.74 -2.76 1.35
N MET A 401 -0.78 -1.89 1.01
CA MET A 401 -0.64 -1.38 -0.35
C MET A 401 -0.28 -2.47 -1.35
N LEU A 402 0.70 -3.31 -1.01
CA LEU A 402 1.12 -4.42 -1.89
C LEU A 402 0.01 -5.47 -2.05
N ALA A 403 -0.84 -5.68 -1.05
CA ALA A 403 -2.01 -6.54 -1.16
C ALA A 403 -3.02 -6.03 -2.21
N GLY A 404 -3.30 -4.72 -2.22
CA GLY A 404 -4.13 -4.14 -3.27
C GLY A 404 -3.51 -4.29 -4.66
N ASN A 405 -2.18 -4.07 -4.77
CA ASN A 405 -1.47 -4.30 -6.04
C ASN A 405 -1.54 -5.78 -6.48
N LEU A 406 -1.47 -6.74 -5.55
CA LEU A 406 -1.65 -8.16 -5.84
C LEU A 406 -3.07 -8.49 -6.34
N ALA A 407 -4.10 -7.81 -5.82
CA ALA A 407 -5.45 -7.96 -6.34
C ALA A 407 -5.53 -7.51 -7.81
N VAL A 408 -4.90 -6.39 -8.16
CA VAL A 408 -4.79 -5.94 -9.56
C VAL A 408 -3.93 -6.90 -10.39
N GLU A 409 -2.81 -7.39 -9.86
CA GLU A 409 -1.94 -8.40 -10.51
C GLU A 409 -2.72 -9.66 -10.90
N SER A 410 -3.62 -10.10 -10.01
CA SER A 410 -4.44 -11.29 -10.20
C SER A 410 -5.51 -11.12 -11.30
N SER A 411 -5.84 -9.89 -11.66
CA SER A 411 -6.87 -9.55 -12.65
C SER A 411 -6.44 -9.83 -14.10
N THR A 412 -7.37 -9.57 -15.04
CA THR A 412 -7.09 -9.52 -16.48
C THR A 412 -6.69 -8.12 -16.97
N SER A 413 -6.46 -7.15 -16.07
CA SER A 413 -6.06 -5.80 -16.45
C SER A 413 -4.73 -5.80 -17.23
N ALA A 414 -4.62 -4.91 -18.21
CA ALA A 414 -3.36 -4.59 -18.87
C ALA A 414 -2.46 -3.63 -18.06
N ARG A 415 -2.97 -3.08 -16.93
CA ARG A 415 -2.29 -2.05 -16.11
C ARG A 415 -1.57 -2.62 -14.89
N LYS A 416 -1.21 -3.91 -14.89
CA LYS A 416 -0.56 -4.57 -13.76
C LYS A 416 0.74 -3.88 -13.36
N GLN A 417 1.70 -3.82 -14.27
CA GLN A 417 2.97 -3.12 -14.05
C GLN A 417 2.74 -1.67 -13.63
N TYR A 418 1.80 -0.99 -14.31
CA TYR A 418 1.46 0.39 -14.00
C TYR A 418 1.03 0.57 -12.54
N TYR A 419 0.15 -0.29 -11.99
CA TYR A 419 -0.28 -0.23 -10.60
C TYR A 419 0.83 -0.48 -9.59
N TRP A 420 1.77 -1.39 -9.90
CA TRP A 420 2.98 -1.55 -9.11
C TRP A 420 3.88 -0.32 -9.14
N GLU A 421 3.93 0.40 -10.26
CA GLU A 421 4.73 1.62 -10.39
C GLU A 421 4.10 2.81 -9.68
N ILE A 422 2.78 3.00 -9.75
CA ILE A 422 2.14 4.25 -9.33
C ILE A 422 1.76 4.30 -7.85
N TYR A 423 1.42 3.18 -7.21
CA TYR A 423 1.00 3.19 -5.82
C TYR A 423 2.20 3.27 -4.89
N HIS A 424 2.23 4.32 -4.07
CA HIS A 424 3.30 4.59 -3.11
C HIS A 424 2.75 4.72 -1.70
N LEU A 425 3.55 4.34 -0.72
CA LEU A 425 3.35 4.68 0.68
C LEU A 425 4.25 5.86 1.03
N MET A 426 3.64 7.01 1.28
CA MET A 426 4.29 8.01 2.11
C MET A 426 4.14 7.57 3.55
N GLY A 427 5.25 7.47 4.28
CA GLY A 427 5.29 7.02 5.67
C GLY A 427 6.22 5.82 5.90
N ASP A 428 6.16 5.29 7.11
CA ASP A 428 6.99 4.17 7.56
C ASP A 428 6.44 2.82 7.03
N PRO A 429 7.23 2.04 6.27
CA PRO A 429 6.79 0.79 5.68
C PRO A 429 6.57 -0.35 6.66
N ALA A 430 7.13 -0.29 7.88
CA ALA A 430 6.94 -1.32 8.90
C ALA A 430 5.82 -0.99 9.88
N LEU A 431 5.30 0.25 9.85
CA LEU A 431 4.24 0.67 10.76
C LEU A 431 2.98 -0.14 10.50
N LYS A 432 2.35 -0.60 11.59
CA LYS A 432 1.07 -1.32 11.55
C LYS A 432 -0.02 -0.43 12.10
N THR A 433 -1.10 -0.27 11.36
CA THR A 433 -2.30 0.40 11.87
C THR A 433 -2.84 -0.39 13.07
N ARG A 434 -2.91 0.26 14.24
CA ARG A 434 -3.32 -0.37 15.51
C ARG A 434 -4.78 -0.77 15.47
N ARG A 435 -5.09 -1.94 16.02
CA ARG A 435 -6.44 -2.37 16.34
C ARG A 435 -6.77 -2.00 17.80
N PRO A 436 -8.02 -1.64 18.12
CA PRO A 436 -8.47 -1.52 19.51
C PRO A 436 -8.13 -2.82 20.27
N ARG A 437 -7.67 -2.68 21.52
CA ARG A 437 -7.48 -3.81 22.43
C ARG A 437 -8.80 -4.23 23.07
#